data_AF-A0A944R9S2-F1
#
_entry.id   AF-A0A944R9S2-F1
#
_cell.length_a   1.000
_cell.length_b   1.000
_cell.length_c   1.000
_cell.angle_alpha   90.00
_cell.angle_beta   90.00
_cell.angle_gamma   90.00
#
_symmetry.space_group_name_H-M   'P 1'
#
loop_
_entity.id
_entity.type
_entity.pdbx_description
1 polymer ?
#
loop_
_entity_poly.entity_id
_entity_poly.type
_entity_poly.pdbx_seq_one_letter_code
_entity_poly.pdbx_strand_id
1 'polypeptide(L)'
;MTELEQHKQEVRVRLNTVFKASGKSSRAFSESIGLKPTSFHKVLTGPAGLTIPLANSIELKHGYRAEWLLSGKGKMKVAKHNQLSPLERCFLDVSMSSFQKWHILELLIFEKLNKRIADQFWDKLRERVDVKVGDSHRSTAQLNLDRISQVFRELREEEKSCLENHDTQGQRKYALLTQTLLLATYYAEEWLAVKSSCVEYQELQTDDNLADFEKLLAYINSLQEDLGE
;
A
#
# COMPACT_ATOMS: atom_id res chain seq x y z
N MET A 1 33.74 -0.37 29.48
CA MET A 1 32.76 -0.29 28.40
C MET A 1 31.48 -0.91 28.93
N THR A 2 30.41 -0.13 29.05
CA THR A 2 29.14 -0.63 29.62
C THR A 2 28.41 -1.51 28.62
N GLU A 3 27.55 -2.43 29.08
CA GLU A 3 26.73 -3.29 28.18
C GLU A 3 25.93 -2.46 27.16
N LEU A 4 25.50 -1.26 27.55
CA LEU A 4 24.81 -0.30 26.68
C LEU A 4 25.71 0.25 25.56
N GLU A 5 26.98 0.54 25.85
CA GLU A 5 27.96 0.98 24.84
C GLU A 5 28.30 -0.13 23.87
N GLN A 6 28.42 -1.36 24.37
CA GLN A 6 28.69 -2.55 23.57
C GLN A 6 27.52 -2.85 22.63
N HIS A 7 26.29 -2.79 23.13
CA HIS A 7 25.08 -2.91 22.32
C HIS A 7 25.00 -1.84 21.22
N LYS A 8 25.26 -0.56 21.56
CA LYS A 8 25.27 0.53 20.57
C LYS A 8 26.34 0.31 19.49
N GLN A 9 27.50 -0.23 19.85
CA GLN A 9 28.56 -0.51 18.90
C GLN A 9 28.19 -1.65 17.95
N GLU A 10 27.58 -2.73 18.45
CA GLU A 10 27.10 -3.84 17.62
C GLU A 10 26.02 -3.40 16.62
N VAL A 11 25.07 -2.58 17.07
CA VAL A 11 24.03 -1.99 16.19
C VAL A 11 24.67 -1.17 15.08
N ARG A 12 25.72 -0.40 15.37
CA ARG A 12 26.45 0.38 14.34
C ARG A 12 27.18 -0.52 13.34
N VAL A 13 27.76 -1.63 13.78
CA VAL A 13 28.42 -2.59 12.87
C VAL A 13 27.41 -3.19 11.90
N ARG A 14 26.22 -3.58 12.41
CA ARG A 14 25.12 -4.07 11.56
C ARG A 14 24.63 -3.01 10.58
N LEU A 15 24.42 -1.77 11.06
CA LEU A 15 24.02 -0.65 10.20
C LEU A 15 25.07 -0.34 9.11
N ASN A 16 26.37 -0.36 9.45
CA ASN A 16 27.45 -0.18 8.47
C ASN A 16 27.48 -1.29 7.43
N THR A 17 27.15 -2.52 7.81
CA THR A 17 27.04 -3.65 6.89
C THR A 17 25.92 -3.41 5.87
N VAL A 18 24.75 -2.94 6.33
CA VAL A 18 23.63 -2.57 5.45
C VAL A 18 23.98 -1.40 4.54
N PHE A 19 24.60 -0.35 5.09
CA PHE A 19 25.01 0.81 4.32
C PHE A 19 25.99 0.43 3.19
N LYS A 20 27.04 -0.34 3.51
CA LYS A 20 27.99 -0.84 2.51
C LYS A 20 27.33 -1.75 1.46
N ALA A 21 26.45 -2.65 1.91
CA ALA A 21 25.73 -3.55 1.01
C ALA A 21 24.73 -2.83 0.08
N SER A 22 24.28 -1.63 0.45
CA SER A 22 23.36 -0.85 -0.38
C SER A 22 24.02 -0.29 -1.66
N GLY A 23 25.35 -0.15 -1.68
CA GLY A 23 26.10 0.48 -2.78
C GLY A 23 25.79 1.96 -3.02
N LYS A 24 24.99 2.59 -2.14
CA LYS A 24 24.57 4.00 -2.27
C LYS A 24 25.53 4.95 -1.57
N SER A 25 25.59 6.19 -2.04
CA SER A 25 26.26 7.27 -1.30
C SER A 25 25.57 7.54 0.03
N SER A 26 26.30 8.07 1.02
CA SER A 26 25.74 8.40 2.35
C SER A 26 24.49 9.28 2.26
N ARG A 27 24.50 10.25 1.32
CA ARG A 27 23.36 11.12 1.02
C ARG A 27 22.16 10.36 0.45
N ALA A 28 22.38 9.56 -0.60
CA ALA A 28 21.30 8.80 -1.24
C ALA A 28 20.71 7.72 -0.30
N PHE A 29 21.54 7.14 0.57
CA PHE A 29 21.06 6.22 1.60
C PHE A 29 20.22 6.95 2.66
N SER A 30 20.69 8.08 3.18
CA SER A 30 19.95 8.86 4.18
C SER A 30 18.59 9.34 3.66
N GLU A 31 18.56 9.84 2.42
CA GLU A 31 17.32 10.30 1.79
C GLU A 31 16.34 9.13 1.61
N SER A 32 16.84 7.94 1.24
CA SER A 32 15.97 6.76 1.04
C SER A 32 15.25 6.28 2.30
N ILE A 33 15.79 6.57 3.49
CA ILE A 33 15.23 6.18 4.79
C ILE A 33 14.58 7.37 5.53
N GLY A 34 14.35 8.49 4.85
CA GLY A 34 13.67 9.67 5.42
C GLY A 34 14.52 10.50 6.39
N LEU A 35 15.85 10.38 6.33
CA LEU A 35 16.78 11.14 7.17
C LEU A 35 17.50 12.25 6.38
N LYS A 36 17.76 13.38 7.05
CA LYS A 36 18.72 14.36 6.55
C LYS A 36 20.14 13.78 6.57
N PRO A 37 20.98 14.04 5.55
CA PRO A 37 22.35 13.51 5.49
C PRO A 37 23.20 13.83 6.72
N THR A 38 23.05 15.03 7.29
CA THR A 38 23.74 15.47 8.50
C THR A 38 23.32 14.67 9.74
N SER A 39 22.04 14.31 9.84
CA SER A 39 21.50 13.48 10.91
C SER A 39 21.93 12.02 10.76
N PHE A 40 22.03 11.51 9.53
CA PHE A 40 22.51 10.16 9.28
C PHE A 40 23.97 9.95 9.72
N HIS A 41 24.84 10.94 9.51
CA HIS A 41 26.22 10.89 10.02
C HIS A 41 26.26 10.76 11.55
N LYS A 42 25.35 11.42 12.27
CA LYS A 42 25.23 11.31 13.74
C LYS A 42 24.71 9.94 14.20
N VAL A 43 23.97 9.23 13.36
CA VAL A 43 23.52 7.84 13.62
C VAL A 43 24.67 6.85 13.35
N LEU A 44 25.44 7.09 12.27
CA LEU A 44 26.49 6.19 11.83
C LEU A 44 27.74 6.24 12.73
N THR A 45 28.13 7.45 13.17
CA THR A 45 29.36 7.66 13.96
C THR A 45 29.13 8.40 15.27
N GLY A 46 27.94 8.99 15.47
CA GLY A 46 27.63 9.86 16.60
C GLY A 46 26.75 9.22 17.67
N PRO A 47 26.36 10.00 18.71
CA PRO A 47 25.71 9.47 19.91
C PRO A 47 24.24 9.09 19.72
N ALA A 48 23.62 9.44 18.58
CA ALA A 48 22.17 9.35 18.38
C ALA A 48 21.63 7.91 18.34
N GLY A 49 22.47 6.94 17.95
CA GLY A 49 22.05 5.54 17.83
C GLY A 49 20.98 5.30 16.76
N LEU A 50 20.71 4.02 16.46
CA LEU A 50 19.62 3.65 15.54
C LEU A 50 18.32 3.54 16.33
N THR A 51 17.30 4.33 15.96
CA THR A 51 15.97 4.26 16.57
C THR A 51 15.10 3.22 15.87
N ILE A 52 14.06 2.73 16.56
CA ILE A 52 13.12 1.75 16.01
C ILE A 52 12.46 2.23 14.70
N PRO A 53 11.94 3.46 14.58
CA PRO A 53 11.34 3.94 13.32
C PRO A 53 12.32 3.94 12.14
N LEU A 54 13.59 4.22 12.43
CA LEU A 54 14.67 4.20 11.44
C LEU A 54 15.04 2.79 11.02
N ALA A 55 15.09 1.85 11.95
CA ALA A 55 15.28 0.44 11.67
C ALA A 55 14.14 -0.11 10.78
N ASN A 56 12.90 0.27 11.08
CA ASN A 56 11.74 -0.09 10.26
C ASN A 56 11.81 0.51 8.85
N SER A 57 12.25 1.78 8.73
CA SER A 57 12.45 2.42 7.42
C SER A 57 13.52 1.72 6.59
N ILE A 58 14.59 1.24 7.23
CA ILE A 58 15.64 0.42 6.59
C ILE A 58 15.08 -0.94 6.17
N GLU A 59 14.26 -1.58 7.00
CA GLU A 59 13.58 -2.84 6.67
C GLU A 59 12.75 -2.69 5.40
N LEU A 60 11.87 -1.69 5.36
CA LEU A 60 11.02 -1.41 4.21
C LEU A 60 11.83 -1.14 2.93
N LYS A 61 12.85 -0.28 2.99
CA LYS A 61 13.54 0.21 1.78
C LYS A 61 14.68 -0.67 1.31
N HIS A 62 15.37 -1.33 2.23
CA HIS A 62 16.59 -2.08 1.93
C HIS A 62 16.46 -3.58 2.22
N GLY A 63 15.37 -4.02 2.85
CA GLY A 63 15.09 -5.44 3.09
C GLY A 63 15.93 -6.02 4.23
N TYR A 64 16.28 -5.21 5.23
CA TYR A 64 17.03 -5.66 6.40
C TYR A 64 16.17 -5.55 7.65
N ARG A 65 15.89 -6.68 8.31
CA ARG A 65 14.93 -6.72 9.41
C ARG A 65 15.34 -5.79 10.55
N ALA A 66 14.41 -4.99 11.05
CA ALA A 66 14.59 -4.05 12.15
C ALA A 66 15.01 -4.78 13.43
N GLU A 67 14.39 -5.93 13.72
CA GLU A 67 14.77 -6.79 14.84
C GLU A 67 16.23 -7.24 14.76
N TRP A 68 16.71 -7.64 13.58
CA TRP A 68 18.10 -8.02 13.37
C TRP A 68 19.04 -6.81 13.49
N LEU A 69 18.67 -5.66 12.94
CA LEU A 69 19.45 -4.43 13.04
C LEU A 69 19.67 -4.02 14.50
N LEU A 70 18.61 -4.06 15.31
CA LEU A 70 18.63 -3.60 16.70
C LEU A 70 19.23 -4.66 17.64
N SER A 71 18.83 -5.93 17.51
CA SER A 71 19.19 -6.97 18.49
C SER A 71 20.16 -8.04 17.98
N GLY A 72 20.38 -8.13 16.67
CA GLY A 72 21.12 -9.22 16.04
C GLY A 72 20.33 -10.54 15.93
N LYS A 73 19.09 -10.59 16.45
CA LYS A 73 18.23 -11.78 16.43
C LYS A 73 17.33 -11.80 15.19
N GLY A 74 16.90 -12.99 14.79
CA GLY A 74 16.01 -13.20 13.65
C GLY A 74 16.72 -13.20 12.29
N LYS A 75 15.92 -13.19 11.20
CA LYS A 75 16.43 -13.21 9.83
C LYS A 75 17.07 -11.86 9.48
N MET A 76 18.28 -11.88 8.94
CA MET A 76 19.00 -10.67 8.51
C MET A 76 18.31 -9.95 7.34
N LYS A 77 17.88 -10.71 6.34
CA LYS A 77 17.20 -10.18 5.15
C LYS A 77 15.73 -10.58 5.13
N VAL A 78 14.91 -9.63 4.73
CA VAL A 78 13.50 -9.80 4.37
C VAL A 78 13.31 -9.27 2.95
N ALA A 79 12.22 -9.67 2.31
CA ALA A 79 11.85 -9.08 1.02
C ALA A 79 11.75 -7.55 1.17
N LYS A 80 12.39 -6.82 0.26
CA LYS A 80 12.24 -5.36 0.21
C LYS A 80 10.79 -5.00 -0.07
N HIS A 81 10.34 -3.81 0.30
CA HIS A 81 8.97 -3.36 0.00
C HIS A 81 8.59 -3.55 -1.48
N ASN A 82 9.50 -3.25 -2.40
CA ASN A 82 9.28 -3.43 -3.84
C ASN A 82 9.31 -4.90 -4.33
N GLN A 83 9.64 -5.84 -3.46
CA GLN A 83 9.62 -7.29 -3.69
C GLN A 83 8.44 -7.97 -2.99
N LEU A 84 7.72 -7.25 -2.13
CA LEU A 84 6.49 -7.71 -1.52
C LEU A 84 5.34 -7.68 -2.54
N SER A 85 4.40 -8.59 -2.39
CA SER A 85 3.16 -8.58 -3.16
C SER A 85 2.37 -7.29 -2.87
N PRO A 86 1.49 -6.83 -3.77
CA PRO A 86 0.65 -5.65 -3.54
C PRO A 86 -0.15 -5.73 -2.23
N LEU A 87 -0.63 -6.91 -1.87
CA LEU A 87 -1.33 -7.15 -0.61
C LEU A 87 -0.39 -7.00 0.60
N GLU A 88 0.82 -7.58 0.54
CA GLU A 88 1.83 -7.45 1.61
C GLU A 88 2.29 -6.00 1.82
N ARG A 89 2.37 -5.21 0.75
CA ARG A 89 2.63 -3.76 0.84
C ARG A 89 1.48 -3.04 1.53
N CYS A 90 0.25 -3.33 1.12
CA CYS A 90 -0.94 -2.77 1.75
C CYS A 90 -1.00 -3.11 3.25
N PHE A 91 -0.61 -4.32 3.65
CA PHE A 91 -0.52 -4.70 5.06
C PHE A 91 0.44 -3.81 5.86
N LEU A 92 1.57 -3.42 5.27
CA LEU A 92 2.56 -2.58 5.93
C LEU A 92 2.14 -1.12 6.00
N ASP A 93 1.45 -0.62 4.97
CA ASP A 93 0.95 0.75 4.95
C ASP A 93 -0.16 1.00 5.98
N VAL A 94 -0.85 -0.05 6.43
CA VAL A 94 -2.10 0.06 7.20
C VAL A 94 -2.10 -0.74 8.50
N SER A 95 -1.06 -1.55 8.78
CA SER A 95 -0.94 -2.34 10.02
C SER A 95 -2.16 -3.25 10.29
N MET A 96 -2.56 -4.03 9.29
CA MET A 96 -3.85 -4.74 9.30
C MET A 96 -3.80 -6.08 10.06
N SER A 97 -4.93 -6.50 10.62
CA SER A 97 -5.13 -7.89 11.05
C SER A 97 -5.36 -8.81 9.85
N SER A 98 -4.91 -10.06 9.91
CA SER A 98 -5.00 -11.01 8.79
C SER A 98 -6.44 -11.39 8.40
N PHE A 99 -7.38 -11.38 9.35
CA PHE A 99 -8.75 -11.84 9.14
C PHE A 99 -9.67 -10.81 8.48
N GLN A 100 -9.40 -9.51 8.65
CA GLN A 100 -10.26 -8.44 8.12
C GLN A 100 -9.59 -7.67 6.98
N LYS A 101 -8.51 -8.23 6.42
CA LYS A 101 -7.62 -7.53 5.48
C LYS A 101 -8.36 -6.91 4.29
N TRP A 102 -9.32 -7.62 3.70
CA TRP A 102 -10.05 -7.14 2.52
C TRP A 102 -11.06 -6.05 2.86
N HIS A 103 -11.76 -6.21 3.98
CA HIS A 103 -12.72 -5.21 4.44
C HIS A 103 -12.04 -3.89 4.81
N ILE A 104 -10.89 -3.95 5.49
CA ILE A 104 -10.16 -2.73 5.84
C ILE A 104 -9.58 -2.08 4.56
N LEU A 105 -9.11 -2.86 3.58
CA LEU A 105 -8.62 -2.32 2.31
C LEU A 105 -9.71 -1.55 1.57
N GLU A 106 -10.93 -2.10 1.54
CA GLU A 106 -12.09 -1.43 0.98
C GLU A 106 -12.38 -0.09 1.68
N LEU A 107 -12.41 -0.06 3.01
CA LEU A 107 -12.62 1.18 3.78
C LEU A 107 -11.59 2.26 3.43
N LEU A 108 -10.32 1.88 3.28
CA LEU A 108 -9.25 2.82 2.92
C LEU A 108 -9.36 3.36 1.51
N ILE A 109 -9.78 2.53 0.55
CA ILE A 109 -10.05 2.98 -0.81
C ILE A 109 -11.11 4.10 -0.75
N PHE A 110 -12.21 3.85 -0.05
CA PHE A 110 -13.29 4.84 0.10
C PHE A 110 -12.85 6.08 0.88
N GLU A 111 -12.03 5.94 1.91
CA GLU A 111 -11.45 7.08 2.64
C GLU A 111 -10.56 7.93 1.73
N LYS A 112 -9.66 7.30 0.96
CA LYS A 112 -8.74 7.96 0.02
C LYS A 112 -9.52 8.70 -1.07
N LEU A 113 -10.53 8.07 -1.66
CA LEU A 113 -11.37 8.68 -2.68
C LEU A 113 -12.20 9.84 -2.12
N ASN A 114 -12.86 9.67 -0.96
CA ASN A 114 -13.58 10.76 -0.30
C ASN A 114 -12.67 11.96 0.00
N LYS A 115 -11.45 11.69 0.47
CA LYS A 115 -10.46 12.75 0.72
C LYS A 115 -10.10 13.48 -0.57
N ARG A 116 -9.87 12.77 -1.68
CA ARG A 116 -9.58 13.38 -2.99
C ARG A 116 -10.72 14.32 -3.43
N ILE A 117 -11.97 13.87 -3.30
CA ILE A 117 -13.16 14.67 -3.63
C ILE A 117 -13.20 15.95 -2.77
N ALA A 118 -12.93 15.82 -1.47
CA ALA A 118 -12.90 16.96 -0.55
C ALA A 118 -11.78 17.94 -0.90
N ASP A 119 -10.56 17.45 -1.13
CA ASP A 119 -9.39 18.26 -1.46
C ASP A 119 -9.64 19.05 -2.76
N GLN A 120 -10.17 18.42 -3.80
CA GLN A 120 -10.53 19.09 -5.06
C GLN A 120 -11.59 20.17 -4.91
N PHE A 121 -12.62 19.91 -4.10
CA PHE A 121 -13.64 20.91 -3.81
C PHE A 121 -13.02 22.15 -3.17
N TRP A 122 -12.14 21.95 -2.17
CA TRP A 122 -11.45 23.06 -1.51
C TRP A 122 -10.46 23.78 -2.41
N ASP A 123 -9.78 23.08 -3.31
CA ASP A 123 -8.88 23.69 -4.29
C ASP A 123 -9.64 24.53 -5.33
N LYS A 124 -10.75 24.03 -5.88
CA LYS A 124 -11.65 24.80 -6.78
C LYS A 124 -12.19 26.06 -6.10
N LEU A 125 -12.57 25.97 -4.82
CA LEU A 125 -12.97 27.16 -4.05
C LEU A 125 -11.83 28.16 -3.84
N ARG A 126 -10.60 27.69 -3.59
CA ARG A 126 -9.40 28.54 -3.47
C ARG A 126 -9.10 29.27 -4.78
N GLU A 127 -9.37 28.62 -5.92
CA GLU A 127 -9.26 29.19 -7.26
C GLU A 127 -10.41 30.15 -7.64
N ARG A 128 -11.33 30.43 -6.71
CA ARG A 128 -12.50 31.31 -6.89
C ARG A 128 -13.50 30.80 -7.94
N VAL A 129 -13.55 29.48 -8.17
CA VAL A 129 -14.67 28.88 -8.90
C VAL A 129 -15.96 29.12 -8.12
N ASP A 130 -17.08 29.33 -8.85
CA ASP A 130 -18.39 29.48 -8.23
C ASP A 130 -18.72 28.26 -7.36
N VAL A 131 -19.15 28.51 -6.12
CA VAL A 131 -19.48 27.47 -5.14
C VAL A 131 -20.49 26.47 -5.70
N LYS A 132 -21.48 26.93 -6.49
CA LYS A 132 -22.49 26.05 -7.11
C LYS A 132 -21.86 25.09 -8.12
N VAL A 133 -20.87 25.56 -8.87
CA VAL A 133 -20.12 24.73 -9.81
C VAL A 133 -19.26 23.73 -9.05
N GLY A 134 -18.61 24.15 -7.95
CA GLY A 134 -17.89 23.26 -7.05
C GLY A 134 -18.78 22.17 -6.44
N ASP A 135 -19.96 22.52 -5.93
CA ASP A 135 -20.93 21.60 -5.33
C ASP A 135 -21.50 20.61 -6.36
N SER A 136 -21.73 21.06 -7.60
CA SER A 136 -22.19 20.19 -8.69
C SER A 136 -21.15 19.12 -9.03
N HIS A 137 -19.87 19.50 -9.14
CA HIS A 137 -18.78 18.55 -9.37
C HIS A 137 -18.64 17.57 -8.20
N ARG A 138 -18.67 18.08 -6.96
CA ARG A 138 -18.62 17.25 -5.76
C ARG A 138 -19.77 16.23 -5.70
N SER A 139 -20.98 16.65 -6.07
CA SER A 139 -22.16 15.76 -6.09
C SER A 139 -22.00 14.66 -7.13
N THR A 140 -21.48 14.99 -8.32
CA THR A 140 -21.20 14.02 -9.39
C THR A 140 -20.12 13.03 -8.94
N ALA A 141 -19.06 13.53 -8.31
CA ALA A 141 -17.99 12.70 -7.76
C ALA A 141 -18.49 11.74 -6.67
N GLN A 142 -19.39 12.21 -5.80
CA GLN A 142 -20.04 11.36 -4.78
C GLN A 142 -20.88 10.25 -5.43
N LEU A 143 -21.64 10.56 -6.50
CA LEU A 143 -22.40 9.55 -7.24
C LEU A 143 -21.48 8.49 -7.88
N ASN A 144 -20.32 8.91 -8.41
CA ASN A 144 -19.33 7.97 -8.94
C ASN A 144 -18.74 7.09 -7.84
N LEU A 145 -18.50 7.65 -6.65
CA LEU A 145 -18.06 6.86 -5.50
C LEU A 145 -19.11 5.83 -5.05
N ASP A 146 -20.39 6.21 -5.05
CA ASP A 146 -21.51 5.30 -4.74
C ASP A 146 -21.60 4.17 -5.78
N ARG A 147 -21.32 4.46 -7.06
CA ARG A 147 -21.25 3.44 -8.12
C ARG A 147 -20.10 2.46 -7.92
N ILE A 148 -18.91 2.95 -7.50
CA ILE A 148 -17.78 2.08 -7.15
C ILE A 148 -18.17 1.17 -5.97
N SER A 149 -18.80 1.73 -4.93
CA SER A 149 -19.34 0.95 -3.79
C SER A 149 -20.35 -0.10 -4.22
N GLN A 150 -21.21 0.24 -5.17
CA GLN A 150 -22.19 -0.69 -5.72
C GLN A 150 -21.54 -1.90 -6.37
N VAL A 151 -20.47 -1.73 -7.15
CA VAL A 151 -19.73 -2.85 -7.78
C VAL A 151 -19.24 -3.84 -6.72
N PHE A 152 -18.59 -3.36 -5.66
CA PHE A 152 -18.10 -4.24 -4.60
C PHE A 152 -19.23 -4.90 -3.81
N ARG A 153 -20.35 -4.19 -3.62
CA ARG A 153 -21.56 -4.76 -2.99
C ARG A 153 -22.14 -5.89 -3.83
N GLU A 154 -22.30 -5.70 -5.14
CA GLU A 154 -22.82 -6.73 -6.05
C GLU A 154 -21.95 -7.98 -6.03
N LEU A 155 -20.62 -7.84 -6.14
CA LEU A 155 -19.72 -8.99 -6.07
C LEU A 155 -19.82 -9.78 -4.76
N ARG A 156 -20.04 -9.10 -3.63
CA ARG A 156 -20.27 -9.77 -2.34
C ARG A 156 -21.60 -10.49 -2.26
N GLU A 157 -22.67 -9.91 -2.79
CA GLU A 157 -23.98 -10.57 -2.81
C GLU A 157 -23.95 -11.81 -3.72
N GLU A 158 -23.23 -11.74 -4.84
CA GLU A 158 -22.98 -12.89 -5.72
C GLU A 158 -22.16 -13.99 -5.00
N GLU A 159 -21.07 -13.63 -4.32
CA GLU A 159 -20.28 -14.57 -3.50
C GLU A 159 -21.15 -15.25 -2.44
N LYS A 160 -21.98 -14.46 -1.75
CA LYS A 160 -22.90 -14.94 -0.71
C LYS A 160 -23.97 -15.87 -1.30
N SER A 161 -24.54 -15.53 -2.46
CA SER A 161 -25.51 -16.39 -3.14
C SER A 161 -24.89 -17.72 -3.54
N CYS A 162 -23.65 -17.73 -4.06
CA CYS A 162 -22.93 -18.97 -4.34
C CYS A 162 -22.72 -19.82 -3.07
N LEU A 163 -22.36 -19.18 -1.94
CA LEU A 163 -22.21 -19.86 -0.65
C LEU A 163 -23.52 -20.51 -0.19
N GLU A 164 -24.64 -19.78 -0.28
CA GLU A 164 -25.98 -20.28 0.07
C GLU A 164 -26.41 -21.44 -0.83
N ASN A 165 -26.00 -21.44 -2.09
CA ASN A 165 -26.27 -22.50 -3.07
C ASN A 165 -25.26 -23.65 -3.06
N HIS A 166 -24.27 -23.63 -2.14
CA HIS A 166 -23.16 -24.59 -2.09
C HIS A 166 -22.33 -24.67 -3.39
N ASP A 167 -22.31 -23.60 -4.19
CA ASP A 167 -21.47 -23.47 -5.38
C ASP A 167 -20.08 -22.96 -4.99
N THR A 168 -19.18 -23.91 -4.72
CA THR A 168 -17.80 -23.61 -4.32
C THR A 168 -16.98 -22.97 -5.43
N GLN A 169 -17.30 -23.23 -6.70
CA GLN A 169 -16.58 -22.64 -7.83
C GLN A 169 -16.98 -21.18 -8.02
N GLY A 170 -18.28 -20.88 -8.01
CA GLY A 170 -18.79 -19.52 -8.08
C GLY A 170 -18.34 -18.67 -6.90
N GLN A 171 -18.37 -19.24 -5.68
CA GLN A 171 -17.87 -18.54 -4.49
C GLN A 171 -16.40 -18.14 -4.66
N ARG A 172 -15.54 -19.09 -5.09
CA ARG A 172 -14.11 -18.80 -5.32
C ARG A 172 -13.92 -17.74 -6.39
N LYS A 173 -14.69 -17.81 -7.48
CA LYS A 173 -14.66 -16.81 -8.57
C LYS A 173 -14.94 -15.40 -8.04
N TYR A 174 -16.07 -15.20 -7.36
CA TYR A 174 -16.46 -13.87 -6.89
C TYR A 174 -15.57 -13.33 -5.78
N ALA A 175 -15.07 -14.20 -4.89
CA ALA A 175 -14.06 -13.84 -3.91
C ALA A 175 -12.78 -13.34 -4.58
N LEU A 176 -12.25 -14.08 -5.57
CA LEU A 176 -11.01 -13.72 -6.27
C LEU A 176 -11.16 -12.45 -7.11
N LEU A 177 -12.30 -12.27 -7.76
CA LEU A 177 -12.65 -11.03 -8.47
C LEU A 177 -12.65 -9.83 -7.52
N THR A 178 -13.35 -9.94 -6.39
CA THR A 178 -13.43 -8.88 -5.38
C THR A 178 -12.05 -8.49 -4.86
N GLN A 179 -11.24 -9.48 -4.48
CA GLN A 179 -9.91 -9.27 -3.91
C GLN A 179 -8.96 -8.59 -4.89
N THR A 180 -8.92 -9.06 -6.14
CA THR A 180 -8.05 -8.47 -7.16
C THR A 180 -8.51 -7.06 -7.52
N LEU A 181 -9.83 -6.84 -7.61
CA LEU A 181 -10.39 -5.54 -7.93
C LEU A 181 -10.11 -4.51 -6.83
N LEU A 182 -10.15 -4.90 -5.55
CA LEU A 182 -9.74 -4.04 -4.44
C LEU A 182 -8.27 -3.61 -4.57
N LEU A 183 -7.36 -4.54 -4.86
CA LEU A 183 -5.94 -4.23 -5.04
C LEU A 183 -5.72 -3.31 -6.25
N ALA A 184 -6.36 -3.58 -7.37
CA ALA A 184 -6.26 -2.77 -8.57
C ALA A 184 -6.80 -1.34 -8.34
N THR A 185 -7.91 -1.22 -7.60
CA THR A 185 -8.53 0.06 -7.25
C THR A 185 -7.65 0.86 -6.29
N TYR A 186 -7.03 0.20 -5.30
CA TYR A 186 -6.13 0.87 -4.35
C TYR A 186 -4.85 1.39 -5.03
N TYR A 187 -4.27 0.59 -5.92
CA TYR A 187 -3.08 0.92 -6.70
C TYR A 187 -3.42 1.50 -8.08
N ALA A 188 -4.56 2.15 -8.29
CA ALA A 188 -5.04 2.55 -9.62
C ALA A 188 -3.95 3.21 -10.50
N GLU A 189 -3.20 4.16 -9.95
CA GLU A 189 -2.12 4.89 -10.64
C GLU A 189 -0.88 4.03 -10.95
N GLU A 190 -0.64 2.97 -10.18
CA GLU A 190 0.54 2.09 -10.28
C GLU A 190 0.19 0.67 -10.74
N TRP A 191 -1.08 0.40 -11.05
CA TRP A 191 -1.60 -0.96 -11.22
C TRP A 191 -0.83 -1.73 -12.30
N LEU A 192 -0.54 -1.09 -13.42
CA LEU A 192 0.25 -1.69 -14.51
C LEU A 192 1.65 -2.10 -14.07
N ALA A 193 2.26 -1.39 -13.12
CA ALA A 193 3.59 -1.69 -12.59
C ALA A 193 3.58 -2.77 -11.52
N VAL A 194 2.47 -2.95 -10.78
CA VAL A 194 2.39 -3.89 -9.66
C VAL A 194 1.66 -5.19 -9.97
N LYS A 195 0.78 -5.20 -11.00
CA LYS A 195 -0.09 -6.35 -11.32
C LYS A 195 0.66 -7.65 -11.61
N SER A 196 1.86 -7.57 -12.20
CA SER A 196 2.68 -8.75 -12.49
C SER A 196 3.18 -9.47 -11.23
N SER A 197 3.20 -8.78 -10.09
CA SER A 197 3.57 -9.33 -8.78
C SER A 197 2.35 -9.61 -7.88
N CYS A 198 1.13 -9.43 -8.38
CA CYS A 198 -0.11 -9.68 -7.66
C CYS A 198 -0.51 -11.14 -7.82
N VAL A 199 -0.56 -11.88 -6.71
CA VAL A 199 -0.90 -13.31 -6.73
C VAL A 199 -2.35 -13.50 -7.18
N GLU A 200 -3.25 -12.66 -6.67
CA GLU A 200 -4.68 -12.69 -6.99
C GLU A 200 -4.93 -12.44 -8.49
N TYR A 201 -4.18 -11.52 -9.11
CA TYR A 201 -4.25 -11.29 -10.55
C TYR A 201 -3.70 -12.48 -11.36
N GLN A 202 -2.61 -13.11 -10.90
CA GLN A 202 -2.08 -14.30 -11.56
C GLN A 202 -3.08 -15.47 -11.51
N GLU A 203 -3.79 -15.65 -10.38
CA GLU A 203 -4.86 -16.65 -10.26
C GLU A 203 -6.07 -16.33 -11.16
N LEU A 204 -6.42 -15.05 -11.36
CA LEU A 204 -7.48 -14.70 -12.32
C LEU A 204 -7.15 -15.09 -13.76
N GLN A 205 -5.87 -15.04 -14.13
CA GLN A 205 -5.42 -15.43 -15.47
C GLN A 205 -5.56 -16.93 -15.73
N THR A 206 -5.52 -17.76 -14.68
CA THR A 206 -5.68 -19.21 -14.82
C THR A 206 -7.14 -19.65 -14.87
N ASP A 207 -8.04 -18.88 -14.24
CA ASP A 207 -9.43 -19.29 -13.98
C ASP A 207 -10.45 -18.75 -15.01
N ASP A 208 -10.00 -18.25 -16.16
CA ASP A 208 -10.83 -17.65 -17.25
C ASP A 208 -11.76 -16.50 -16.81
N ASN A 209 -11.45 -15.87 -15.67
CA ASN A 209 -12.21 -14.76 -15.10
C ASN A 209 -11.61 -13.38 -15.46
N LEU A 210 -10.60 -13.36 -16.32
CA LEU A 210 -9.86 -12.15 -16.68
C LEU A 210 -10.74 -11.14 -17.41
N ALA A 211 -11.62 -11.59 -18.31
CA ALA A 211 -12.50 -10.69 -19.07
C ALA A 211 -13.49 -9.94 -18.15
N ASP A 212 -14.09 -10.64 -17.19
CA ASP A 212 -14.98 -10.04 -16.19
C ASP A 212 -14.23 -9.02 -15.34
N PHE A 213 -13.01 -9.36 -14.89
CA PHE A 213 -12.15 -8.46 -14.13
C PHE A 213 -11.79 -7.20 -14.94
N GLU A 214 -11.32 -7.34 -16.18
CA GLU A 214 -10.91 -6.21 -17.02
C GLU A 214 -12.08 -5.26 -17.31
N LYS A 215 -13.28 -5.81 -17.53
CA LYS A 215 -14.50 -5.02 -17.69
C LYS A 215 -14.84 -4.21 -16.44
N LEU A 216 -14.81 -4.85 -15.26
CA LEU A 216 -15.09 -4.18 -13.99
C LEU A 216 -14.03 -3.13 -13.66
N LEU A 217 -12.75 -3.43 -13.89
CA LEU A 217 -11.66 -2.50 -13.67
C LEU A 217 -11.76 -1.29 -14.61
N ALA A 218 -12.06 -1.49 -15.90
CA ALA A 218 -12.25 -0.39 -16.84
C ALA A 218 -13.39 0.53 -16.41
N TYR A 219 -14.50 -0.06 -15.94
CA TYR A 219 -15.62 0.71 -15.40
C TYR A 219 -15.21 1.52 -14.16
N ILE A 220 -14.57 0.90 -13.16
CA ILE A 220 -14.08 1.63 -11.98
C ILE A 220 -13.09 2.74 -12.35
N ASN A 221 -12.17 2.49 -13.28
CA ASN A 221 -11.21 3.49 -13.73
C ASN A 221 -11.89 4.67 -14.39
N SER A 222 -12.90 4.46 -15.25
CA SER A 222 -13.67 5.56 -15.84
C SER A 222 -14.36 6.42 -14.78
N LEU A 223 -14.90 5.79 -13.72
CA LEU A 223 -15.51 6.51 -12.60
C LEU A 223 -14.48 7.30 -11.80
N GLN A 224 -13.23 6.81 -11.67
CA GLN A 224 -12.14 7.49 -10.97
C GLN A 224 -11.48 8.60 -11.79
N GLU A 225 -11.40 8.48 -13.11
CA GLU A 225 -10.93 9.54 -14.01
C GLU A 225 -11.82 10.78 -13.88
N ASP A 226 -13.13 10.58 -13.80
CA ASP A 226 -14.12 11.63 -13.49
C ASP A 226 -13.99 12.20 -12.06
N LEU A 227 -13.27 11.52 -11.16
CA LEU A 227 -12.86 12.07 -9.85
C LEU A 227 -11.55 12.85 -9.96
N GLY A 228 -10.93 12.96 -11.14
CA GLY A 228 -9.63 13.61 -11.37
C GLY A 228 -9.72 14.99 -12.02
N GLU A 229 -10.86 15.35 -12.62
CA GLU A 229 -11.14 16.64 -13.29
C GLU A 229 -11.89 17.66 -12.42
#